data_AF-A0A7X9E8K2-F1
#
_entry.id   AF-A0A7X9E8K2-F1
#
_cell.length_a   1.000
_cell.length_b   1.000
_cell.length_c   1.000
_cell.angle_alpha   90.00
_cell.angle_beta   90.00
_cell.angle_gamma   90.00
#
_symmetry.space_group_name_H-M   'P 1'
#
loop_
_entity.id
_entity.type
_entity.pdbx_description
1 polymer ?
#
loop_
_entity_poly.entity_id
_entity_poly.type
_entity_poly.pdbx_seq_one_letter_code
_entity_poly.pdbx_strand_id
1 'polypeptide(L)'
;EIEILTGIRIGNEDDIKKASLLLLDKGVKTVIAKAGGKGAYIVERNKFVHIPAPEVKVVDTTAAGDSFNAGFAFSLSQNKDPEDCVKFANMVASLAVTAKGAQEAMPDMKQVQDFINKTL
;
A
#
# COMPACT_ATOMS: atom_id res chain seq x y z
N GLU A 1 -3.82 -11.56 4.71
CA GLU A 1 -4.54 -11.95 3.47
C GLU A 1 -3.71 -12.87 2.59
N ILE A 2 -2.50 -12.46 2.15
CA ILE A 2 -1.68 -13.27 1.24
C ILE A 2 -1.36 -14.68 1.78
N GLU A 3 -1.18 -14.84 3.10
CA GLU A 3 -1.00 -16.14 3.74
C GLU A 3 -2.19 -17.08 3.50
N ILE A 4 -3.41 -16.57 3.60
CA ILE A 4 -4.64 -17.34 3.42
C ILE A 4 -4.77 -17.78 1.96
N LEU A 5 -4.40 -16.90 1.01
CA LEU A 5 -4.51 -17.18 -0.42
C LEU A 5 -3.44 -18.16 -0.94
N THR A 6 -2.32 -18.28 -0.24
CA THR A 6 -1.12 -18.99 -0.74
C THR A 6 -0.68 -20.16 0.14
N GLY A 7 -1.10 -20.21 1.40
CA GLY A 7 -0.63 -21.18 2.40
C GLY A 7 0.78 -20.91 2.93
N ILE A 8 1.45 -19.84 2.49
CA ILE A 8 2.80 -19.48 2.93
C ILE A 8 2.68 -18.51 4.11
N ARG A 9 3.32 -18.83 5.24
CA ARG A 9 3.48 -17.87 6.35
C ARG A 9 4.51 -16.81 6.01
N ILE A 10 4.25 -15.56 6.38
CA ILE A 10 5.11 -14.42 6.11
C ILE A 10 5.88 -14.03 7.38
N GLY A 11 7.20 -14.26 7.37
CA GLY A 11 8.11 -13.75 8.40
C GLY A 11 9.07 -12.67 7.90
N ASN A 12 9.35 -12.65 6.60
CA ASN A 12 10.33 -11.76 5.97
C ASN A 12 9.94 -11.42 4.51
N GLU A 13 10.79 -10.65 3.84
CA GLU A 13 10.57 -10.20 2.46
C GLU A 13 10.62 -11.35 1.43
N ASP A 14 11.46 -12.36 1.65
CA ASP A 14 11.54 -13.53 0.76
C ASP A 14 10.23 -14.33 0.80
N ASP A 15 9.57 -14.41 1.95
CA ASP A 15 8.27 -15.06 2.06
C ASP A 15 7.20 -14.29 1.29
N ILE A 16 7.22 -12.95 1.34
CA ILE A 16 6.33 -12.07 0.56
C ILE A 16 6.54 -12.33 -0.93
N LYS A 17 7.80 -12.40 -1.37
CA LYS A 17 8.15 -12.70 -2.75
C LYS A 17 7.64 -14.07 -3.18
N LYS A 18 7.90 -15.13 -2.40
CA LYS A 18 7.44 -16.50 -2.69
C LYS A 18 5.91 -16.59 -2.77
N ALA A 19 5.21 -16.02 -1.80
CA ALA A 19 3.76 -16.00 -1.78
C ALA A 19 3.18 -15.23 -2.98
N SER A 20 3.77 -14.10 -3.34
CA SER A 20 3.36 -13.31 -4.49
C SER A 20 3.57 -14.07 -5.81
N LEU A 21 4.69 -14.79 -5.96
CA LEU A 21 4.95 -15.61 -7.14
C LEU A 21 3.87 -16.69 -7.36
N LEU A 22 3.34 -17.31 -6.30
CA LEU A 22 2.22 -18.26 -6.42
C LEU A 22 0.93 -17.59 -6.94
N LEU A 23 0.69 -16.32 -6.59
CA LEU A 23 -0.44 -15.57 -7.15
C LEU A 23 -0.19 -15.23 -8.63
N LEU A 24 1.06 -14.94 -9.01
CA LEU A 24 1.43 -14.74 -10.41
C LEU A 24 1.29 -16.03 -11.24
N ASP A 25 1.55 -17.20 -10.65
CA ASP A 25 1.29 -18.51 -11.26
C ASP A 25 -0.20 -18.77 -11.49
N LYS A 26 -1.07 -18.12 -10.70
CA LYS A 26 -2.54 -18.17 -10.87
C LYS A 26 -3.08 -17.16 -11.89
N GLY A 27 -2.21 -16.42 -12.58
CA GLY A 27 -2.58 -15.49 -13.66
C GLY A 27 -2.67 -14.02 -13.26
N VAL A 28 -2.41 -13.68 -11.99
CA VAL A 28 -2.23 -12.26 -11.59
C VAL A 28 -0.99 -11.70 -12.27
N LYS A 29 -1.05 -10.46 -12.77
CA LYS A 29 0.10 -9.84 -13.46
C LYS A 29 1.06 -9.13 -12.51
N THR A 30 0.48 -8.43 -11.53
CA THR A 30 1.21 -7.63 -10.55
C THR A 30 0.54 -7.82 -9.19
N VAL A 31 1.33 -8.10 -8.16
CA VAL A 31 0.86 -8.18 -6.77
C VAL A 31 1.38 -6.95 -6.03
N ILE A 32 0.46 -6.22 -5.39
CA ILE A 32 0.79 -5.15 -4.45
C ILE A 32 0.57 -5.70 -3.03
N ALA A 33 1.66 -6.10 -2.37
CA ALA A 33 1.61 -6.68 -1.03
C ALA A 33 1.82 -5.61 0.04
N LYS A 34 0.73 -5.18 0.70
CA LYS A 34 0.80 -4.23 1.82
C LYS A 34 1.50 -4.87 3.03
N ALA A 35 2.37 -4.09 3.67
CA ALA A 35 3.19 -4.49 4.82
C ALA A 35 3.02 -3.53 6.01
N GLY A 36 1.82 -2.97 6.17
CA GLY A 36 1.47 -2.06 7.27
C GLY A 36 2.38 -0.83 7.29
N GLY A 37 2.92 -0.49 8.47
CA GLY A 37 3.85 0.64 8.62
C GLY A 37 5.15 0.53 7.82
N LYS A 38 5.46 -0.65 7.25
CA LYS A 38 6.59 -0.81 6.32
C LYS A 38 6.25 -0.35 4.90
N GLY A 39 5.01 -0.01 4.58
CA GLY A 39 4.59 0.35 3.22
C GLY A 39 4.09 -0.84 2.42
N ALA A 40 4.57 -1.02 1.19
CA ALA A 40 4.10 -2.09 0.31
C ALA A 40 5.18 -2.59 -0.65
N TYR A 41 5.03 -3.81 -1.14
CA TYR A 41 5.89 -4.41 -2.15
C TYR A 41 5.14 -4.54 -3.48
N ILE A 42 5.82 -4.19 -4.58
CA ILE A 42 5.37 -4.46 -5.94
C ILE A 42 6.09 -5.71 -6.42
N VAL A 43 5.32 -6.74 -6.78
CA VAL A 43 5.86 -8.02 -7.24
C VAL A 43 5.31 -8.37 -8.60
N GLU A 44 6.21 -8.59 -9.54
CA GLU A 44 5.99 -9.11 -10.89
C GLU A 44 7.02 -10.22 -11.15
N ARG A 45 6.94 -10.91 -12.29
CA ARG A 45 7.85 -12.03 -12.61
C ARG A 45 9.33 -11.65 -12.56
N ASN A 46 9.65 -10.44 -12.98
CA ASN A 46 10.99 -9.88 -13.09
C ASN A 46 11.22 -8.68 -12.16
N LYS A 47 10.29 -8.39 -11.25
CA LYS A 47 10.32 -7.19 -10.40
C LYS A 47 9.93 -7.53 -8.97
N PHE A 48 10.74 -7.05 -8.03
CA PHE A 48 10.44 -7.08 -6.60
C PHE A 48 10.95 -5.78 -6.00
N VAL A 49 10.04 -4.84 -5.73
CA VAL A 49 10.39 -3.49 -5.28
C VAL A 49 9.64 -3.19 -4.00
N HIS A 50 10.35 -2.72 -2.99
CA HIS A 50 9.78 -2.23 -1.74
C HIS A 50 9.58 -0.71 -1.83
N ILE A 51 8.36 -0.26 -1.53
CA ILE A 51 8.00 1.16 -1.44
C ILE A 51 7.64 1.45 0.03
N PRO A 52 8.52 2.14 0.78
CA PRO A 52 8.28 2.42 2.18
C PRO A 52 7.09 3.38 2.38
N ALA A 53 6.41 3.24 3.52
CA ALA A 53 5.44 4.23 3.98
C ALA A 53 6.15 5.29 4.83
N PRO A 54 5.66 6.54 4.85
CA PRO A 54 6.18 7.54 5.79
C PRO A 54 5.83 7.16 7.23
N GLU A 55 6.76 7.44 8.14
CA GLU A 55 6.56 7.26 9.57
C GLU A 55 5.60 8.33 10.11
N VAL A 56 4.56 7.88 10.81
CA VAL A 56 3.51 8.73 11.35
C VAL A 56 3.11 8.26 12.74
N LYS A 57 2.60 9.18 13.56
CA LYS A 57 1.97 8.82 14.83
C LYS A 57 0.59 8.21 14.56
N VAL A 58 0.49 6.88 14.73
CA VAL A 58 -0.75 6.13 14.54
C VAL A 58 -1.75 6.41 15.67
N VAL A 59 -2.99 6.72 15.29
CA VAL A 59 -4.13 6.93 16.20
C VAL A 59 -5.16 5.82 16.06
N ASP A 60 -5.53 5.45 14.83
CA ASP A 60 -6.50 4.39 14.51
C ASP A 60 -6.14 3.80 13.14
N THR A 61 -6.10 2.47 13.02
CA THR A 61 -5.77 1.80 11.74
C THR A 61 -7.00 1.40 10.95
N THR A 62 -8.19 1.71 11.45
CA THR A 62 -9.45 1.49 10.75
C THR A 62 -9.40 2.16 9.37
N ALA A 63 -9.87 1.43 8.35
CA ALA A 63 -9.86 1.85 6.94
C ALA A 63 -8.50 2.17 6.30
N ALA A 64 -7.36 1.92 6.95
CA ALA A 64 -6.03 2.14 6.34
C ALA A 64 -5.88 1.42 4.99
N GLY A 65 -6.40 0.19 4.92
CA GLY A 65 -6.41 -0.61 3.69
C GLY A 65 -7.32 -0.04 2.60
N ASP A 66 -8.47 0.53 2.97
CA ASP A 66 -9.42 1.16 2.05
C ASP A 66 -8.87 2.48 1.52
N SER A 67 -8.28 3.30 2.41
CA SER A 67 -7.58 4.54 2.06
C SER A 67 -6.40 4.27 1.12
N PHE A 68 -5.61 3.22 1.37
CA PHE A 68 -4.57 2.78 0.44
C PHE A 68 -5.15 2.45 -0.93
N ASN A 69 -6.18 1.59 -0.98
CA ASN A 69 -6.77 1.14 -2.24
C ASN A 69 -7.37 2.32 -3.03
N ALA A 70 -8.02 3.26 -2.35
CA ALA A 70 -8.57 4.47 -2.94
C ALA A 70 -7.48 5.40 -3.49
N GLY A 71 -6.40 5.62 -2.73
CA GLY A 71 -5.24 6.38 -3.20
C GLY A 71 -4.58 5.72 -4.42
N PHE A 72 -4.40 4.40 -4.39
CA PHE A 72 -3.86 3.65 -5.52
C PHE A 72 -4.76 3.77 -6.76
N ALA A 73 -6.06 3.54 -6.62
CA ALA A 73 -7.02 3.63 -7.72
C ALA A 73 -7.10 5.04 -8.31
N PHE A 74 -7.08 6.07 -7.46
CA PHE A 74 -7.01 7.46 -7.90
C PHE A 74 -5.73 7.69 -8.73
N SER A 75 -4.56 7.36 -8.19
CA SER A 75 -3.28 7.57 -8.88
C SER A 75 -3.20 6.82 -10.21
N LEU A 76 -3.72 5.58 -10.24
CA LEU A 76 -3.81 4.76 -11.46
C LEU A 76 -4.73 5.39 -12.50
N SER A 77 -5.86 5.98 -12.10
CA SER A 77 -6.77 6.70 -13.01
C SER A 77 -6.11 7.91 -13.68
N GLN A 78 -5.02 8.43 -13.09
CA GLN A 78 -4.22 9.51 -13.65
C GLN A 78 -3.09 9.00 -14.57
N ASN A 79 -3.12 7.73 -14.97
CA ASN A 79 -2.11 7.07 -15.82
C ASN A 79 -0.67 7.14 -15.26
N LYS A 80 -0.53 7.21 -13.93
CA LYS A 80 0.77 7.12 -13.27
C LYS A 80 1.29 5.69 -13.30
N ASP A 81 2.60 5.52 -13.23
CA ASP A 81 3.20 4.19 -13.15
C ASP A 81 2.90 3.54 -11.78
N PRO A 82 3.01 2.19 -11.67
CA PRO A 82 2.67 1.49 -10.44
C PRO A 82 3.46 1.91 -9.19
N GLU A 83 4.73 2.32 -9.33
CA GLU A 83 5.51 2.76 -8.17
C GLU A 83 4.98 4.08 -7.62
N ASP A 84 4.69 5.04 -8.50
CA ASP A 84 4.08 6.30 -8.10
C ASP A 84 2.65 6.13 -7.58
N CYS A 85 1.91 5.14 -8.07
CA CYS A 85 0.62 4.74 -7.51
C CYS A 85 0.76 4.24 -6.07
N VAL A 86 1.72 3.36 -5.80
CA VAL A 86 1.97 2.84 -4.45
C VAL A 86 2.49 3.92 -3.51
N LYS A 87 3.40 4.79 -3.97
CA LYS A 87 3.88 5.93 -3.17
C LYS A 87 2.71 6.81 -2.73
N PHE A 88 1.83 7.19 -3.66
CA PHE A 88 0.65 8.00 -3.33
C PHE A 88 -0.31 7.25 -2.39
N ALA A 89 -0.57 5.96 -2.63
CA ALA A 89 -1.39 5.13 -1.76
C ALA A 89 -0.85 5.05 -0.32
N ASN A 90 0.48 4.92 -0.16
CA ASN A 90 1.13 4.98 1.15
C ASN A 90 0.89 6.33 1.84
N MET A 91 0.98 7.45 1.12
CA MET A 91 0.73 8.78 1.70
C MET A 91 -0.71 8.93 2.19
N VAL A 92 -1.68 8.48 1.39
CA VAL A 92 -3.11 8.53 1.74
C VAL A 92 -3.40 7.66 2.96
N ALA A 93 -2.89 6.42 2.98
CA ALA A 93 -3.09 5.50 4.10
C ALA A 93 -2.38 5.98 5.38
N SER A 94 -1.13 6.44 5.27
CA SER A 94 -0.39 6.97 6.43
C SER A 94 -1.06 8.20 7.02
N LEU A 95 -1.65 9.07 6.21
CA LEU A 95 -2.40 10.21 6.72
C LEU A 95 -3.71 9.79 7.40
N ALA A 96 -4.45 8.85 6.79
CA ALA A 96 -5.70 8.34 7.35
C ALA A 96 -5.51 7.77 8.76
N VAL A 97 -4.43 7.01 9.00
CA VAL A 97 -4.20 6.40 10.32
C VAL A 97 -3.84 7.39 11.43
N THR A 98 -3.70 8.68 11.12
CA THR A 98 -3.48 9.74 12.12
C THR A 98 -4.78 10.32 12.69
N ALA A 99 -5.93 9.93 12.15
CA ALA A 99 -7.26 10.32 12.61
C ALA A 99 -8.06 9.09 13.09
N LYS A 100 -9.18 9.30 13.79
CA LYS A 100 -10.08 8.22 14.22
C LYS A 100 -11.19 7.99 13.20
N GLY A 101 -11.66 6.76 13.10
CA GLY A 101 -12.80 6.40 12.25
C GLY A 101 -12.39 5.88 10.88
N ALA A 102 -13.38 5.63 10.03
CA ALA A 102 -13.17 5.03 8.71
C ALA A 102 -13.28 6.12 7.63
N GLN A 103 -14.51 6.44 7.23
CA GLN A 103 -14.77 7.47 6.23
C GLN A 103 -14.40 8.86 6.75
N GLU A 104 -14.55 9.10 8.05
CA GLU A 104 -14.21 10.37 8.71
C GLU A 104 -12.70 10.64 8.73
N ALA A 105 -11.90 9.57 8.72
CA ALA A 105 -10.44 9.65 8.68
C ALA A 105 -9.87 9.76 7.26
N MET A 106 -10.71 9.53 6.23
CA MET A 106 -10.29 9.56 4.84
C MET A 106 -9.88 10.98 4.45
N PRO A 107 -8.62 11.23 4.08
CA PRO A 107 -8.16 12.58 3.79
C PRO A 107 -8.66 13.06 2.43
N ASP A 108 -8.91 14.36 2.32
CA ASP A 108 -9.11 15.04 1.04
C ASP A 108 -7.78 15.28 0.31
N MET A 109 -7.87 15.65 -0.97
CA MET A 109 -6.69 15.86 -1.81
C MET A 109 -5.77 16.99 -1.29
N LYS A 110 -6.34 18.03 -0.67
CA LYS A 110 -5.55 19.14 -0.13
C LYS A 110 -4.72 18.67 1.07
N GLN A 111 -5.32 17.90 1.96
CA GLN A 111 -4.64 17.31 3.12
C GLN A 111 -3.51 16.37 2.68
N VAL A 112 -3.76 15.54 1.65
CA VAL A 112 -2.72 14.65 1.08
C VAL A 112 -1.56 15.44 0.49
N GLN A 113 -1.84 16.51 -0.27
CA GLN A 113 -0.78 17.34 -0.86
C GLN A 113 0.03 18.09 0.21
N ASP A 114 -0.65 18.64 1.22
CA ASP A 114 0.00 19.30 2.35
C ASP A 114 0.88 18.32 3.13
N PHE A 115 0.48 17.05 3.23
CA PHE A 115 1.26 15.98 3.85
C PHE A 115 2.50 15.63 3.01
N ILE A 116 2.34 15.39 1.70
CA ILE A 116 3.44 15.10 0.78
C ILE A 116 4.51 16.19 0.83
N ASN A 117 4.10 17.46 0.82
CA ASN A 117 5.03 18.60 0.84
C ASN A 117 5.82 18.73 2.15
N LYS A 118 5.38 18.11 3.24
CA LYS A 118 6.09 18.09 4.53
C LYS A 118 7.00 16.89 4.70
N THR A 119 6.80 15.85 3.90
CA THR A 119 7.54 14.58 3.95
C THR A 119 8.70 14.54 2.93
N LEU A 120 8.66 15.41 1.92
CA LEU A 120 9.77 15.72 1.02
C LEU A 120 10.68 16.78 1.63
#